data_AF-A0A1A9HPB1-F1
#
_entry.id   AF-A0A1A9HPB1-F1
#
_cell.length_a   1.000
_cell.length_b   1.000
_cell.length_c   1.000
_cell.angle_alpha   90.00
_cell.angle_beta   90.00
_cell.angle_gamma   90.00
#
_symmetry.space_group_name_H-M   'P 1'
#
loop_
_entity.id
_entity.type
_entity.pdbx_description
1 polymer ?
#
loop_
_entity_poly.entity_id
_entity_poly.type
_entity_poly.pdbx_seq_one_letter_code
_entity_poly.pdbx_strand_id
1 'polypeptide(L)'
;MNTFTAAVGSAALAPAPAHPDFRPSHCVNAELLLSTPLTVVVKAQLSYIDADGRADVQELALVIPRSRCAGDHPYWPALLSAATEHWQRCRGSARHLSACVDGEWQTVLTAQTTH
;
A
#
# COMPACT_ATOMS: atom_id res chain seq x y z
N MET A 1 62.75 16.40 -10.26
CA MET A 1 61.85 16.49 -9.10
C MET A 1 60.77 17.50 -9.43
N ASN A 2 59.46 17.27 -9.51
CA ASN A 2 58.57 16.11 -9.33
C ASN A 2 57.36 16.33 -10.28
N THR A 3 56.84 15.24 -10.87
CA THR A 3 55.61 15.25 -11.67
C THR A 3 54.41 15.06 -10.74
N PHE A 4 53.49 16.02 -10.71
CA PHE A 4 52.23 15.91 -9.96
C PHE A 4 51.14 15.32 -10.87
N THR A 5 50.83 14.05 -10.70
CA THR A 5 49.70 13.38 -11.38
C THR A 5 48.47 13.51 -10.50
N ALA A 6 47.48 14.32 -10.91
CA ALA A 6 46.19 14.39 -10.24
C ALA A 6 45.31 13.22 -10.70
N ALA A 7 45.09 12.25 -9.81
CA ALA A 7 44.07 11.23 -9.99
C ALA A 7 42.69 11.84 -9.70
N VAL A 8 41.92 12.13 -10.75
CA VAL A 8 40.49 12.41 -10.61
C VAL A 8 39.80 11.10 -10.30
N GLY A 9 39.50 10.89 -9.01
CA GLY A 9 38.72 9.76 -8.55
C GLY A 9 37.32 9.82 -9.15
N SER A 10 36.97 8.83 -9.96
CA SER A 10 35.58 8.56 -10.34
C SER A 10 34.78 8.30 -9.08
N ALA A 11 34.00 9.29 -8.64
CA ALA A 11 32.94 9.07 -7.66
C ALA A 11 31.96 8.07 -8.28
N ALA A 12 32.05 6.81 -7.85
CA ALA A 12 31.09 5.80 -8.21
C ALA A 12 29.70 6.29 -7.78
N LEU A 13 28.86 6.59 -8.76
CA LEU A 13 27.45 6.90 -8.55
C LEU A 13 26.87 5.72 -7.76
N ALA A 14 26.35 5.98 -6.56
CA ALA A 14 25.74 4.94 -5.74
C ALA A 14 24.68 4.21 -6.61
N PRO A 15 24.65 2.87 -6.62
CA PRO A 15 23.63 2.15 -7.37
C PRO A 15 22.26 2.66 -6.93
N ALA A 16 21.38 2.94 -7.89
CA ALA A 16 19.98 3.25 -7.59
C ALA A 16 19.47 2.20 -6.60
N PRO A 17 18.78 2.60 -5.52
CA PRO A 17 18.30 1.64 -4.52
C PRO A 17 17.55 0.55 -5.28
N ALA A 18 18.04 -0.68 -5.16
CA ALA A 18 17.42 -1.83 -5.81
C ALA A 18 15.95 -1.81 -5.42
N HIS A 19 15.08 -1.58 -6.39
CA HIS A 19 13.65 -1.78 -6.18
C HIS A 19 13.53 -3.21 -5.64
N PRO A 20 12.89 -3.42 -4.47
CA PRO A 20 12.73 -4.77 -3.97
C PRO A 20 12.12 -5.58 -5.09
N ASP A 21 12.78 -6.70 -5.42
CA ASP A 21 12.34 -7.67 -6.42
C ASP A 21 11.04 -8.28 -5.89
N PHE A 22 9.95 -7.53 -6.08
CA PHE A 22 8.67 -7.79 -5.49
C PHE A 22 8.09 -8.97 -6.25
N ARG A 23 8.42 -10.19 -5.81
CA ARG A 23 7.84 -11.40 -6.38
C ARG A 23 6.32 -11.28 -6.28
N PRO A 24 5.58 -11.19 -7.39
CA PRO A 24 4.16 -10.92 -7.35
C PRO A 24 3.43 -12.21 -6.94
N SER A 25 3.26 -12.42 -5.64
CA SER A 25 2.75 -13.71 -5.15
C SER A 25 1.27 -13.93 -5.47
N HIS A 26 0.48 -12.89 -5.75
CA HIS A 26 -0.93 -12.98 -6.16
C HIS A 26 -1.44 -11.59 -6.57
N CYS A 27 -1.96 -11.43 -7.79
CA CYS A 27 -2.77 -10.26 -8.14
C CYS A 27 -4.18 -10.45 -7.62
N VAL A 28 -4.87 -9.37 -7.25
CA VAL A 28 -6.29 -9.43 -6.92
C VAL A 28 -7.12 -8.55 -7.84
N ASN A 29 -8.33 -8.99 -8.11
CA ASN A 29 -9.30 -8.26 -8.89
C ASN A 29 -10.16 -7.41 -7.94
N ALA A 30 -9.59 -6.28 -7.51
CA ALA A 30 -10.25 -5.36 -6.61
C ALA A 30 -11.17 -4.38 -7.36
N GLU A 31 -12.31 -4.02 -6.77
CA GLU A 31 -13.21 -2.99 -7.31
C GLU A 31 -12.47 -1.64 -7.34
N LEU A 32 -12.32 -1.08 -8.54
CA LEU A 32 -11.65 0.18 -8.75
C LEU A 32 -12.65 1.33 -8.75
N LEU A 33 -12.34 2.37 -7.99
CA LEU A 33 -13.03 3.66 -8.05
C LEU A 33 -12.44 4.54 -9.16
N LEU A 34 -11.14 4.44 -9.38
CA LEU A 34 -10.41 5.21 -10.39
C LEU A 34 -9.18 4.43 -10.87
N SER A 35 -8.92 4.48 -12.18
CA SER A 35 -7.69 3.97 -12.77
C SER A 35 -7.00 5.09 -13.54
N THR A 36 -5.74 5.38 -13.20
CA THR A 36 -4.92 6.42 -13.84
C THR A 36 -3.59 5.84 -14.31
N PRO A 37 -2.85 6.52 -15.20
CA PRO A 37 -1.55 6.02 -15.65
C PRO A 37 -0.54 5.74 -14.54
N LEU A 38 -0.66 6.40 -13.38
CA LEU A 38 0.30 6.29 -12.27
C LEU A 38 -0.23 5.51 -11.07
N THR A 39 -1.55 5.44 -10.89
CA THR A 39 -2.19 4.84 -9.71
C THR A 39 -3.47 4.12 -10.06
N VAL A 40 -3.80 3.10 -9.28
CA VAL A 40 -5.15 2.53 -9.19
C VAL A 40 -5.72 2.86 -7.82
N VAL A 41 -7.01 3.17 -7.75
CA VAL A 41 -7.71 3.51 -6.52
C VAL A 41 -8.75 2.43 -6.27
N VAL A 42 -8.57 1.70 -5.17
CA VAL A 42 -9.42 0.58 -4.78
C VAL A 42 -10.44 1.02 -3.74
N LYS A 43 -11.68 0.54 -3.89
CA LYS A 43 -12.75 0.74 -2.91
C LYS A 43 -12.51 -0.10 -1.66
N ALA A 44 -12.54 0.55 -0.50
CA ALA A 44 -12.39 -0.09 0.80
C ALA A 44 -13.35 0.50 1.82
N GLN A 45 -13.49 -0.19 2.95
CA GLN A 45 -14.21 0.30 4.12
C GLN A 45 -13.44 -0.04 5.38
N LEU A 46 -13.48 0.86 6.36
CA LEU A 46 -12.91 0.70 7.69
C LEU A 46 -14.01 0.77 8.73
N SER A 47 -14.19 -0.30 9.47
CA SER A 47 -15.03 -0.32 10.67
C SER A 47 -14.17 0.02 11.88
N TYR A 48 -14.63 0.96 12.69
CA TYR A 48 -13.90 1.45 13.86
C TYR A 48 -14.85 1.80 15.01
N ILE A 49 -14.29 1.93 16.21
CA ILE A 49 -14.98 2.50 17.36
C ILE A 49 -14.50 3.95 17.50
N ASP A 50 -15.42 4.90 17.49
CA ASP A 50 -15.12 6.32 17.66
C ASP A 50 -14.75 6.68 19.11
N ALA A 51 -14.46 7.96 19.36
CA ALA A 51 -14.10 8.46 20.69
C ALA A 51 -15.26 8.38 21.70
N ASP A 52 -16.51 8.34 21.22
CA ASP A 52 -17.72 8.21 22.04
C ASP A 52 -18.07 6.75 22.33
N GLY A 53 -17.23 5.80 21.88
CA GLY A 53 -17.41 4.37 22.06
C GLY A 53 -18.43 3.74 21.11
N ARG A 54 -18.84 4.44 20.05
CA ARG A 54 -19.82 3.96 19.07
C ARG A 54 -19.12 3.29 17.89
N ALA A 55 -19.75 2.24 17.38
CA ALA A 55 -19.28 1.59 16.16
C ALA A 55 -19.71 2.40 14.94
N ASP A 56 -18.77 2.64 14.03
CA ASP A 56 -19.01 3.34 12.78
C ASP A 56 -18.23 2.67 11.62
N VAL A 57 -18.66 2.97 10.39
CA VAL A 57 -18.04 2.47 9.16
C VAL A 57 -17.74 3.65 8.25
N GLN A 58 -16.47 3.76 7.86
CA GLN A 58 -15.99 4.78 6.95
C GLN A 58 -15.59 4.15 5.61
N GLU A 59 -16.17 4.64 4.50
CA GLU A 59 -15.68 4.31 3.16
C GLU A 59 -14.31 4.97 2.92
N LEU A 60 -13.41 4.22 2.30
CA LEU A 60 -12.02 4.61 2.04
C LEU A 60 -11.65 4.35 0.58
N ALA A 61 -10.70 5.14 0.11
CA ALA A 61 -10.05 4.97 -1.18
C ALA A 61 -8.59 4.57 -0.93
N LEU A 62 -8.24 3.31 -1.23
CA LEU A 62 -6.85 2.84 -1.14
C LEU A 62 -6.12 3.18 -2.44
N VAL A 63 -5.15 4.07 -2.35
CA VAL A 63 -4.36 4.51 -3.50
C VAL A 63 -3.13 3.62 -3.64
N ILE A 64 -3.02 2.91 -4.76
CA ILE A 64 -1.93 1.97 -5.03
C ILE A 64 -1.14 2.43 -6.26
N PRO A 65 0.19 2.58 -6.18
CA PRO A 65 1.01 2.90 -7.34
C PRO A 65 0.94 1.81 -8.40
N ARG A 66 0.85 2.21 -9.67
CA ARG A 66 0.71 1.26 -10.79
C ARG A 66 1.94 0.38 -11.00
N SER A 67 3.09 0.78 -10.47
CA SER A 67 4.31 -0.05 -10.39
C SER A 67 4.16 -1.26 -9.45
N ARG A 68 3.09 -1.31 -8.64
CA ARG A 68 2.73 -2.44 -7.76
C ARG A 68 1.44 -3.12 -8.21
N CYS A 69 1.15 -3.04 -9.51
CA CYS A 69 -0.02 -3.64 -10.14
C CYS A 69 0.40 -4.40 -11.41
N ALA A 70 -0.36 -5.43 -11.75
CA ALA A 70 -0.38 -6.00 -13.10
C ALA A 70 -1.56 -5.39 -13.86
N GLY A 71 -1.30 -4.35 -14.64
CA GLY A 71 -2.36 -3.59 -15.30
C GLY A 71 -3.24 -2.84 -14.28
N ASP A 72 -4.51 -3.21 -14.19
CA ASP A 72 -5.47 -2.69 -13.22
C ASP A 72 -5.58 -3.53 -11.94
N HIS A 73 -4.86 -4.66 -11.88
CA HIS A 73 -4.92 -5.58 -10.75
C HIS A 73 -3.79 -5.29 -9.76
N PRO A 74 -4.08 -4.75 -8.56
CA PRO A 74 -3.05 -4.60 -7.53
C PRO A 74 -2.53 -5.95 -7.05
N TYR A 75 -1.23 -6.01 -6.74
CA TYR A 75 -0.69 -7.17 -6.02
C TYR A 75 -1.22 -7.17 -4.59
N TRP A 76 -1.50 -8.36 -4.04
CA TRP A 76 -2.04 -8.51 -2.68
C TRP A 76 -1.24 -7.74 -1.61
N PRO A 77 0.11 -7.78 -1.59
CA PRO A 77 0.85 -7.02 -0.58
C PRO A 77 0.79 -5.50 -0.78
N ALA A 78 0.55 -5.02 -2.00
CA ALA A 78 0.37 -3.61 -2.28
C ALA A 78 -0.97 -3.14 -1.70
N LEU A 79 -2.02 -3.95 -1.85
CA LEU A 79 -3.32 -3.73 -1.20
C LEU A 79 -3.18 -3.72 0.33
N LEU A 80 -2.47 -4.70 0.90
CA LEU A 80 -2.21 -4.78 2.34
C LEU A 80 -1.43 -3.58 2.86
N SER A 81 -0.41 -3.12 2.12
CA SER A 81 0.39 -1.95 2.49
C SER A 81 -0.50 -0.70 2.54
N ALA A 82 -1.30 -0.46 1.50
CA ALA A 82 -2.22 0.68 1.46
C ALA A 82 -3.27 0.61 2.57
N ALA A 83 -3.84 -0.57 2.82
CA ALA A 83 -4.77 -0.79 3.93
C ALA A 83 -4.12 -0.48 5.29
N THR A 84 -2.87 -0.90 5.50
CA THR A 84 -2.13 -0.66 6.75
C THR A 84 -1.89 0.82 6.98
N GLU A 85 -1.53 1.58 5.94
CA GLU A 85 -1.37 3.03 6.05
C GLU A 85 -2.65 3.73 6.48
N HIS A 86 -3.81 3.34 5.93
CA HIS A 86 -5.11 3.87 6.33
C HIS A 86 -5.51 3.43 7.74
N TRP A 87 -5.23 2.18 8.11
CA TRP A 87 -5.47 1.66 9.45
C TRP A 87 -4.79 2.52 10.52
N GLN A 88 -3.51 2.88 10.32
CA GLN A 88 -2.75 3.70 11.26
C GLN A 88 -3.24 5.15 11.36
N ARG A 89 -3.99 5.63 10.37
CA ARG A 89 -4.59 6.98 10.35
C ARG A 89 -6.01 7.02 10.95
N CYS A 90 -6.55 5.87 11.37
CA CYS A 90 -7.85 5.82 12.02
C CYS A 90 -7.84 6.70 13.28
N ARG A 91 -8.82 7.59 13.42
CA ARG A 91 -8.95 8.48 14.58
C ARG A 91 -9.54 7.77 15.81
N GLY A 92 -10.07 6.57 15.63
CA GLY A 92 -10.63 5.73 16.69
C GLY A 92 -9.90 4.40 16.79
N SER A 93 -10.58 3.41 17.38
CA SER A 93 -10.06 2.04 17.44
C SER A 93 -10.51 1.25 16.22
N ALA A 94 -9.63 1.11 15.24
CA ALA A 94 -9.86 0.27 14.06
C ALA A 94 -10.18 -1.18 14.45
N ARG A 95 -11.19 -1.78 13.82
CA ARG A 95 -11.66 -3.15 14.07
C ARG A 95 -11.42 -4.07 12.88
N HIS A 96 -11.89 -3.65 11.71
CA HIS A 96 -11.79 -4.42 10.47
C HIS A 96 -11.64 -3.44 9.31
N LEU A 97 -10.79 -3.79 8.35
CA LEU A 97 -10.69 -3.10 7.07
C LEU A 97 -10.92 -4.11 5.97
N SER A 98 -11.89 -3.83 5.11
CA SER A 98 -12.26 -4.67 3.99
C SER A 98 -12.07 -3.94 2.67
N ALA A 99 -11.73 -4.68 1.62
CA ALA A 99 -11.71 -4.20 0.25
C ALA A 99 -12.69 -5.04 -0.58
N CYS A 100 -13.31 -4.44 -1.60
CA CYS A 100 -14.13 -5.21 -2.52
C CYS A 100 -13.21 -5.92 -3.52
N VAL A 101 -13.17 -7.25 -3.48
CA VAL A 101 -12.33 -8.12 -4.29
C VAL A 101 -13.20 -9.22 -4.87
N ASP A 102 -13.15 -9.38 -6.20
CA ASP A 102 -14.00 -10.29 -6.97
C ASP A 102 -15.51 -10.01 -6.79
N GLY A 103 -15.88 -8.75 -6.54
CA GLY A 103 -17.25 -8.33 -6.30
C GLY A 103 -17.74 -8.55 -4.87
N GLU A 104 -16.90 -9.10 -3.99
CA GLU A 104 -17.22 -9.42 -2.61
C GLU A 104 -16.37 -8.60 -1.62
N TRP A 105 -16.95 -8.24 -0.48
CA TRP A 105 -16.21 -7.57 0.58
C TRP A 105 -15.30 -8.57 1.32
N GLN A 106 -14.00 -8.47 1.08
CA GLN A 106 -13.00 -9.32 1.72
C GLN A 106 -12.26 -8.55 2.82
N THR A 107 -12.13 -9.15 3.99
CA THR A 107 -11.37 -8.56 5.11
C THR A 107 -9.88 -8.63 4.80
N VAL A 108 -9.21 -7.48 4.78
CA VAL A 108 -7.77 -7.34 4.52
C VAL A 108 -6.99 -7.21 5.83
N LEU A 109 -7.55 -6.47 6.80
CA LEU A 109 -6.97 -6.30 8.14
C LEU A 109 -8.05 -6.50 9.20
N THR A 110 -7.67 -7.12 10.31
CA THR A 110 -8.50 -7.25 11.51
C THR A 110 -7.66 -6.96 12.74
N ALA A 111 -8.25 -6.30 13.73
CA ALA A 111 -7.61 -6.07 15.01
C ALA A 111 -7.47 -7.42 15.72
N GLN A 112 -6.26 -7.76 16.15
CA GLN A 112 -6.11 -8.92 17.03
C GLN A 112 -6.71 -8.57 18.38
N THR A 113 -7.78 -9.27 18.76
CA THR A 113 -8.30 -9.21 20.13
C THR A 113 -7.26 -9.88 21.02
N THR A 114 -6.43 -9.10 21.71
CA THR A 114 -5.61 -9.63 22.80
C THR A 114 -6.57 -9.97 23.93
N HIS A 115 -6.78 -11.28 24.15
CA HIS A 115 -7.63 -11.83 25.21
C HIS A 115 -6.84 -11.99 26.51
#